data_AF-A0A916IB68-F1
#
_entry.id   AF-A0A916IB68-F1
#
_cell.length_a   1.000
_cell.length_b   1.000
_cell.length_c   1.000
_cell.angle_alpha   90.00
_cell.angle_beta   90.00
_cell.angle_gamma   90.00
#
_symmetry.space_group_name_H-M   'P 1'
#
loop_
_entity.id
_entity.type
_entity.pdbx_description
1 polymer ?
#
loop_
_entity_poly.entity_id
_entity_poly.type
_entity_poly.pdbx_seq_one_letter_code
_entity_poly.pdbx_strand_id
1 'polypeptide(L)'
;MKNLQDATEKICDLKGSLVALDALVTALLREMPADSRAALARSFAVNAEVARTVLLHATVSDVTVAAFERDVSRMSTFIAQVPDSTAS
;
A
#
# COMPACT_ATOMS: atom_id res chain seq x y z
N MET A 1 11.77 30.53 7.20
CA MET A 1 10.36 30.09 7.37
C MET A 1 9.73 29.47 6.12
N LYS A 2 10.30 29.60 4.90
CA LYS A 2 9.81 28.90 3.69
C LYS A 2 9.77 27.37 3.84
N ASN A 3 10.75 26.78 4.52
CA ASN A 3 10.95 25.33 4.49
C ASN A 3 9.84 24.50 5.17
N LEU A 4 9.18 25.01 6.22
CA LEU A 4 8.15 24.23 6.94
C LEU A 4 6.80 24.27 6.23
N GLN A 5 6.42 25.44 5.71
CA GLN A 5 5.19 25.59 4.93
C GLN A 5 5.29 24.78 3.63
N ASP A 6 6.40 24.91 2.90
CA ASP A 6 6.64 24.15 1.67
C ASP A 6 6.63 22.62 1.94
N ALA A 7 7.21 22.18 3.07
CA ALA A 7 7.14 20.79 3.47
C ALA A 7 5.70 20.34 3.79
N THR A 8 4.92 21.20 4.44
CA THR A 8 3.51 20.91 4.75
C THR A 8 2.68 20.77 3.48
N GLU A 9 2.86 21.65 2.51
CA GLU A 9 2.16 21.59 1.22
C GLU A 9 2.50 20.31 0.46
N LYS A 10 3.79 19.94 0.40
CA LYS A 10 4.23 18.66 -0.20
C LYS A 10 3.68 17.45 0.52
N ILE A 11 3.56 17.49 1.84
CA ILE A 11 2.93 16.43 2.63
C ILE A 11 1.44 16.33 2.28
N CYS A 12 0.74 17.46 2.16
CA CYS A 12 -0.68 17.47 1.77
C CYS A 12 -0.89 16.89 0.36
N ASP A 13 -0.05 17.26 -0.60
CA ASP A 13 -0.07 16.74 -1.96
C ASP A 13 0.18 15.22 -2.00
N LEU A 14 1.21 14.76 -1.29
CA LEU A 14 1.52 13.32 -1.16
C LEU A 14 0.36 12.54 -0.52
N LYS A 15 -0.28 13.09 0.52
CA LYS A 15 -1.45 12.47 1.16
C LYS A 15 -2.60 12.32 0.17
N GLY A 16 -2.88 13.34 -0.65
CA GLY A 16 -3.90 13.27 -1.70
C GLY A 16 -3.61 12.15 -2.70
N SER A 17 -2.35 12.07 -3.16
CA SER A 17 -1.91 11.01 -4.08
C SER A 17 -2.04 9.60 -3.48
N LEU A 18 -1.69 9.43 -2.21
CA LEU A 18 -1.84 8.14 -1.52
C LEU A 18 -3.32 7.72 -1.38
N VAL A 19 -4.22 8.65 -1.09
CA VAL A 19 -5.67 8.37 -1.02
C VAL A 19 -6.23 8.00 -2.39
N ALA A 20 -5.79 8.66 -3.45
CA ALA A 20 -6.21 8.32 -4.81
C ALA A 20 -5.75 6.90 -5.22
N LEU A 21 -4.52 6.52 -4.86
CA LEU A 21 -4.00 5.17 -5.09
C LEU A 21 -4.77 4.12 -4.29
N ASP A 22 -5.09 4.39 -3.02
CA ASP A 22 -5.88 3.49 -2.18
C ASP A 22 -7.28 3.24 -2.76
N ALA A 23 -7.95 4.30 -3.23
CA ALA A 23 -9.24 4.20 -3.90
C ALA A 23 -9.17 3.35 -5.18
N LEU A 24 -8.14 3.54 -6.00
CA LEU A 24 -7.92 2.75 -7.21
C LEU A 24 -7.66 1.27 -6.89
N VAL A 25 -6.75 0.98 -5.95
CA VAL A 25 -6.44 -0.39 -5.54
C VAL A 25 -7.68 -1.09 -4.99
N THR A 26 -8.49 -0.39 -4.21
CA THR A 26 -9.78 -0.89 -3.70
C THR A 26 -10.74 -1.25 -4.84
N ALA A 27 -10.90 -0.38 -5.82
CA ALA A 27 -11.74 -0.66 -6.99
C ALA A 27 -11.23 -1.87 -7.77
N LEU A 28 -9.92 -1.94 -8.04
CA LEU A 28 -9.30 -3.06 -8.76
C LEU A 28 -9.49 -4.39 -8.02
N LEU A 29 -9.34 -4.41 -6.70
CA LEU A 29 -9.53 -5.62 -5.91
C LEU A 29 -10.97 -6.10 -5.90
N ARG A 30 -11.95 -5.18 -5.85
CA ARG A 30 -13.38 -5.52 -5.89
C ARG A 30 -13.78 -6.20 -7.20
N GLU A 31 -13.24 -5.73 -8.31
CA GLU A 31 -13.52 -6.29 -9.64
C GLU A 31 -12.70 -7.55 -9.96
N MET A 32 -11.73 -7.92 -9.12
CA MET A 32 -10.83 -9.05 -9.36
C MET A 32 -11.49 -10.40 -9.01
N PRO A 33 -11.45 -11.39 -9.93
CA PRO A 33 -11.92 -12.75 -9.63
C PRO A 33 -11.20 -13.38 -8.43
N ALA A 34 -11.91 -14.18 -7.64
CA ALA A 34 -11.36 -14.82 -6.44
C ALA A 34 -10.07 -15.61 -6.72
N ASP A 35 -10.03 -16.36 -7.83
CA ASP A 35 -8.87 -17.17 -8.23
C ASP A 35 -7.61 -16.31 -8.53
N SER A 36 -7.81 -15.07 -8.98
CA SER A 36 -6.71 -14.14 -9.27
C SER A 36 -6.14 -13.49 -8.00
N ARG A 37 -6.91 -13.43 -6.91
CA ARG A 37 -6.47 -12.83 -5.64
C ARG A 37 -5.35 -13.61 -4.98
N ALA A 38 -5.36 -14.94 -5.09
CA ALA A 38 -4.25 -15.77 -4.57
C ALA A 38 -2.93 -15.52 -5.32
N ALA A 39 -3.00 -15.34 -6.64
CA ALA A 39 -1.83 -14.99 -7.45
C ALA A 39 -1.32 -13.57 -7.12
N LEU A 40 -2.24 -12.63 -6.90
CA LEU A 40 -1.91 -11.28 -6.45
C LEU A 40 -1.23 -11.30 -5.08
N ALA A 41 -1.74 -12.05 -4.11
CA ALA A 41 -1.15 -12.15 -2.77
C ALA A 41 0.30 -12.63 -2.81
N ARG A 42 0.58 -13.67 -3.61
CA ARG A 42 1.96 -14.15 -3.83
C ARG A 42 2.85 -13.11 -4.48
N SER A 43 2.36 -12.46 -5.54
CA SER A 43 3.12 -11.44 -6.26
C SER A 43 3.40 -10.21 -5.38
N PHE A 44 2.42 -9.80 -4.57
CA PHE A 44 2.56 -8.72 -3.61
C PHE A 44 3.60 -9.05 -2.54
N ALA A 45 3.59 -10.26 -1.99
CA ALA A 45 4.59 -10.69 -1.00
C ALA A 45 6.03 -10.65 -1.56
N VAL A 46 6.22 -11.12 -2.81
CA VAL A 46 7.53 -11.06 -3.49
C VAL A 46 7.96 -9.61 -3.69
N ASN A 47 7.08 -8.74 -4.20
CA ASN A 47 7.41 -7.33 -4.41
C ASN A 47 7.68 -6.59 -3.09
N ALA A 48 6.94 -6.91 -2.03
CA ALA A 48 7.18 -6.36 -0.70
C ALA A 48 8.58 -6.75 -0.21
N GLU A 49 9.03 -7.99 -0.43
CA GLU A 49 10.35 -8.43 -0.02
C GLU A 49 11.48 -7.73 -0.79
N VAL A 50 11.30 -7.51 -2.09
CA VAL A 50 12.21 -6.69 -2.90
C VAL A 50 12.29 -5.28 -2.32
N ALA A 51 11.14 -4.67 -2.01
CA ALA A 51 11.09 -3.33 -1.42
C ALA A 51 11.74 -3.27 -0.03
N ARG A 52 11.57 -4.29 0.83
CA ARG A 52 12.29 -4.41 2.10
C ARG A 52 13.78 -4.37 1.91
N THR A 53 14.29 -5.17 0.98
CA THR A 53 15.72 -5.23 0.67
C THR A 53 16.22 -3.85 0.24
N VAL A 54 15.47 -3.14 -0.61
CA VAL A 54 15.82 -1.78 -1.02
C VAL A 54 15.85 -0.83 0.19
N LEU A 55 14.85 -0.88 1.07
CA LEU A 55 14.78 -0.02 2.25
C LEU A 55 15.93 -0.27 3.24
N LEU A 56 16.41 -1.51 3.36
CA LEU A 56 17.58 -1.85 4.18
C LEU A 56 18.88 -1.18 3.69
N HIS A 57 18.95 -0.84 2.40
CA HIS A 57 20.12 -0.23 1.77
C HIS A 57 19.93 1.25 1.42
N ALA A 58 18.77 1.84 1.71
CA ALA A 58 18.48 3.24 1.46
C ALA A 58 18.76 4.10 2.69
N THR A 59 19.19 5.34 2.50
CA THR A 59 19.26 6.33 3.59
C THR A 59 17.86 6.87 3.89
N VAL A 60 17.08 6.08 4.62
CA VAL A 60 15.70 6.39 5.03
C VAL A 60 15.56 6.36 6.55
N SER A 61 14.52 7.00 7.07
CA SER A 61 14.22 6.97 8.50
C SER A 61 13.59 5.65 8.92
N ASP A 62 13.78 5.25 10.17
CA ASP A 62 13.07 4.09 10.76
C ASP A 62 11.54 4.26 10.70
N VAL A 63 11.05 5.50 10.72
CA VAL A 63 9.63 5.81 10.56
C VAL A 63 9.12 5.37 9.18
N THR A 64 9.95 5.51 8.14
CA THR A 64 9.63 5.05 6.78
C THR A 64 9.53 3.53 6.73
N VAL A 65 10.49 2.83 7.33
CA VAL A 65 10.51 1.35 7.39
C VAL A 65 9.30 0.83 8.18
N ALA A 66 9.02 1.42 9.35
CA ALA A 66 7.87 1.05 10.16
C ALA A 66 6.53 1.31 9.46
N ALA A 67 6.42 2.42 8.73
CA ALA A 67 5.24 2.72 7.92
C ALA A 67 5.06 1.71 6.79
N PHE A 68 6.14 1.35 6.11
CA PHE A 68 6.13 0.34 5.06
C PHE A 68 5.63 -1.02 5.59
N GLU A 69 6.18 -1.54 6.69
CA GLU A 69 5.78 -2.85 7.23
C GLU A 69 4.31 -2.88 7.67
N ARG A 70 3.86 -1.83 8.36
CA ARG A 70 2.45 -1.67 8.74
C ARG A 70 1.53 -1.73 7.52
N ASP A 71 1.92 -1.05 6.45
CA ASP A 71 1.07 -0.90 5.27
C ASP A 71 1.09 -2.17 4.42
N VAL A 72 2.22 -2.89 4.33
CA VAL A 72 2.28 -4.24 3.73
C VAL A 72 1.39 -5.22 4.46
N SER A 73 1.39 -5.20 5.80
CA SER A 73 0.50 -6.04 6.61
C SER A 73 -0.97 -5.73 6.36
N ARG A 74 -1.34 -4.44 6.33
CA ARG A 74 -2.71 -3.99 6.01
C ARG A 74 -3.15 -4.45 4.63
N MET A 75 -2.32 -4.23 3.60
CA MET A 75 -2.62 -4.60 2.22
C MET A 75 -2.74 -6.12 2.05
N SER A 76 -1.87 -6.91 2.70
CA SER A 76 -1.96 -8.37 2.68
C SER A 76 -3.29 -8.87 3.25
N THR A 77 -3.75 -8.24 4.34
CA THR A 77 -5.07 -8.54 4.93
C THR A 77 -6.19 -8.21 3.95
N PHE A 78 -6.10 -7.07 3.28
CA PHE A 78 -7.12 -6.62 2.32
C PHE A 78 -7.21 -7.52 1.08
N ILE A 79 -6.07 -7.99 0.56
CA ILE A 79 -6.05 -8.95 -0.55
C ILE A 79 -6.70 -10.28 -0.13
N ALA A 80 -6.47 -10.71 1.11
CA ALA A 80 -6.99 -11.98 1.64
C ALA A 80 -8.50 -11.95 1.96
N GLN A 81 -9.10 -10.76 2.12
CA GLN A 81 -10.54 -10.62 2.36
C GLN A 81 -11.33 -11.00 1.10
N VAL A 82 -11.89 -12.20 1.07
CA VAL A 82 -12.86 -12.61 0.06
C VAL A 82 -14.16 -11.82 0.31
N PRO A 83 -14.74 -11.13 -0.69
CA PRO A 83 -16.07 -10.56 -0.53
C PRO A 83 -17.06 -11.71 -0.29
N ASP A 84 -17.83 -11.66 0.79
CA ASP A 84 -18.95 -12.59 1.00
C ASP A 84 -19.91 -12.47 -0.19
N SER A 85 -19.90 -13.48 -1.05
CA SER A 85 -20.87 -13.64 -2.14
C SER A 85 -22.19 -14.20 -1.59
N THR A 86 -22.75 -13.53 -0.58
CA THR A 86 -24.09 -13.82 -0.04
C THR A 86 -24.83 -12.52 0.28
N ALA A 87 -25.21 -11.80 -0.76
CA ALA A 87 -26.34 -10.88 -0.71
C ALA A 87 -27.02 -10.94 -2.08
N SER A 88 -27.77 -12.02 -2.28
CA SER A 88 -28.73 -12.16 -3.38
C SER A 88 -30.12 -11.78 -2.90
#